data_AF-A0A357NCM1-F1
#
_entry.id   AF-A0A357NCM1-F1
#
_cell.length_a   1.000
_cell.length_b   1.000
_cell.length_c   1.000
_cell.angle_alpha   90.00
_cell.angle_beta   90.00
_cell.angle_gamma   90.00
#
_symmetry.space_group_name_H-M   'P 1'
#
loop_
_entity.id
_entity.type
_entity.pdbx_description
1 polymer ?
#
loop_
_entity_poly.entity_id
_entity_poly.type
_entity_poly.pdbx_seq_one_letter_code
_entity_poly.pdbx_strand_id
1 'polypeptide(L)'
;VVDITWTGITESDLTGYQVKVGLAWDTGEALLLTKELKTTYTPGTSGTLKAMVKAVNAAGFYSDEAYATAPITLEPLDVTGLVAYQNGETIELYWDQAVEPDVVAYEIREGASSEQGQLMATGVTENKYVVNVDTEKNYRYFVKAINRSGHYSVYAAAASVNVANLPAKNVIESFDEILLRTGTATNCEFGSSLINFSNLGGRFPDYPTTRFSDVGGAQVLKLKATNGVYPDSGTYACARKDMGQIITANITVQFVSTVVLKGAGSAVLQIRTSQDGTNFTDWTTFKPAQYTFRYADFQVLLGTADTTKTPEVNQLLIKIDVPDIDIAKTATIAVGGTAVDYGHAFYTTPTVTPTALGEDLHAQVISKTASSCIIKIKNASNTDVGGQADVLIRGY
;
A
#
# COMPACT_ATOMS: atom_id res chain seq x y z
N VAL A 1 17.57 -40.87 2.00
CA VAL A 1 18.21 -42.14 1.56
C VAL A 1 17.13 -43.20 1.48
N VAL A 2 17.15 -44.03 0.43
CA VAL A 2 16.20 -45.12 0.19
C VAL A 2 16.96 -46.43 0.29
N ASP A 3 16.42 -47.37 1.07
CA ASP A 3 16.93 -48.74 1.16
C ASP A 3 16.28 -49.59 0.06
N ILE A 4 17.12 -50.20 -0.79
CA ILE A 4 16.70 -51.10 -1.85
C ILE A 4 17.11 -52.51 -1.44
N THR A 5 16.15 -53.41 -1.32
CA THR A 5 16.37 -54.80 -0.90
C THR A 5 15.74 -55.77 -1.89
N TRP A 6 16.32 -56.97 -2.00
CA TRP A 6 15.80 -58.03 -2.88
C TRP A 6 16.05 -59.40 -2.29
N THR A 7 15.29 -60.38 -2.78
CA THR A 7 15.51 -61.79 -2.45
C THR A 7 16.65 -62.34 -3.30
N GLY A 8 17.62 -63.01 -2.67
CA GLY A 8 18.74 -63.63 -3.37
C GLY A 8 18.36 -64.90 -4.13
N ILE A 9 19.20 -65.26 -5.09
CA ILE A 9 19.15 -66.54 -5.80
C ILE A 9 20.28 -67.46 -5.37
N THR A 10 20.05 -68.76 -5.48
CA THR A 10 21.01 -69.80 -5.08
C THR A 10 21.60 -70.45 -6.33
N GLU A 11 22.60 -69.81 -6.93
CA GLU A 11 23.37 -70.35 -8.05
C GLU A 11 24.87 -70.38 -7.72
N SER A 12 25.55 -71.44 -8.13
CA SER A 12 26.95 -71.68 -7.79
C SER A 12 27.93 -70.76 -8.55
N ASP A 13 27.51 -70.21 -9.68
CA ASP A 13 28.28 -69.30 -10.53
C ASP A 13 27.88 -67.82 -10.38
N LEU A 14 27.07 -67.48 -9.37
CA LEU A 14 26.67 -66.11 -9.06
C LEU A 14 27.90 -65.24 -8.71
N THR A 15 28.09 -64.18 -9.48
CA THR A 15 29.13 -63.16 -9.23
C THR A 15 28.60 -62.03 -8.34
N GLY A 16 27.35 -61.64 -8.49
CA GLY A 16 26.69 -60.63 -7.66
C GLY A 16 25.42 -60.10 -8.31
N TYR A 17 24.94 -58.97 -7.79
CA TYR A 17 23.74 -58.27 -8.25
C TYR A 17 24.12 -56.90 -8.77
N GLN A 18 23.70 -56.60 -10.00
CA GLN A 18 23.74 -55.26 -10.54
C GLN A 18 22.40 -54.58 -10.24
N VAL A 19 22.45 -53.46 -9.53
CA VAL A 19 21.28 -52.60 -9.33
C VAL A 19 21.39 -51.40 -10.23
N LYS A 20 20.27 -51.02 -10.85
CA LYS A 20 20.13 -49.80 -11.63
C LYS A 20 18.91 -49.01 -11.20
N VAL A 21 19.01 -47.68 -11.23
CA VAL A 21 17.90 -46.77 -10.97
C VAL A 21 17.56 -46.03 -12.25
N GLY A 22 16.29 -46.04 -12.66
CA GLY A 22 15.83 -45.39 -13.88
C GLY A 22 14.60 -46.07 -14.49
N LEU A 23 14.06 -45.50 -15.56
CA LEU A 23 12.83 -46.02 -16.19
C LEU A 23 13.07 -47.34 -16.94
N ALA A 24 14.26 -47.54 -17.50
CA ALA A 24 14.65 -48.73 -18.25
C ALA A 24 16.07 -49.18 -17.90
N TRP A 25 16.33 -50.49 -18.01
CA TRP A 25 17.63 -51.08 -17.67
C TRP A 25 18.81 -50.48 -18.43
N ASP A 26 18.64 -50.23 -19.73
CA ASP A 26 19.74 -49.82 -20.60
C ASP A 26 20.17 -48.36 -20.33
N THR A 27 19.22 -47.52 -19.92
CA THR A 27 19.46 -46.09 -19.63
C THR A 27 19.56 -45.78 -18.15
N GLY A 28 19.29 -46.74 -17.28
CA GLY A 28 19.34 -46.57 -15.82
C GLY A 28 20.76 -46.34 -15.30
N GLU A 29 20.87 -45.50 -14.28
CA GLU A 29 22.09 -45.26 -13.52
C GLU A 29 22.52 -46.53 -12.80
N ALA A 30 23.75 -46.99 -13.04
CA ALA A 30 24.28 -48.18 -12.41
C ALA A 30 24.85 -47.87 -11.01
N LEU A 31 24.34 -48.57 -10.01
CA LEU A 31 24.94 -48.59 -8.67
C LEU A 31 26.10 -49.58 -8.62
N LEU A 32 26.84 -49.58 -7.53
CA LEU A 32 27.96 -50.50 -7.31
C LEU A 32 27.47 -51.96 -7.35
N LEU A 33 28.18 -52.80 -8.11
CA LEU A 33 27.97 -54.25 -8.10
C LEU A 33 28.21 -54.79 -6.69
N THR A 34 27.28 -55.56 -6.16
CA THR A 34 27.35 -56.05 -4.79
C THR A 34 26.95 -57.52 -4.68
N LYS A 35 27.50 -58.22 -3.69
CA LYS A 35 27.04 -59.57 -3.29
C LYS A 35 26.00 -59.52 -2.17
N GLU A 36 25.81 -58.37 -1.56
CA GLU A 36 24.78 -58.15 -0.56
C GLU A 36 23.39 -58.21 -1.19
N LEU A 37 22.36 -58.44 -0.37
CA LEU A 37 20.95 -58.42 -0.78
C LEU A 37 20.28 -57.06 -0.57
N LYS A 38 21.11 -56.03 -0.47
CA LYS A 38 20.69 -54.65 -0.24
C LYS A 38 21.69 -53.67 -0.82
N THR A 39 21.18 -52.50 -1.20
CA THR A 39 21.98 -51.29 -1.47
C THR A 39 21.16 -50.07 -1.04
N THR A 40 21.81 -48.92 -0.96
CA THR A 40 21.12 -47.65 -0.71
C THR A 40 21.25 -46.72 -1.91
N TYR A 41 20.29 -45.81 -2.04
CA TYR A 41 20.28 -44.77 -3.06
C TYR A 41 19.80 -43.46 -2.46
N THR A 42 20.37 -42.33 -2.89
CA THR A 42 19.92 -40.99 -2.47
C THR A 42 19.31 -40.30 -3.68
N PRO A 43 17.97 -40.23 -3.78
CA PRO A 43 17.32 -39.54 -4.87
C PRO A 43 17.72 -38.06 -4.93
N GLY A 44 18.05 -37.57 -6.13
CA GLY A 44 18.34 -36.15 -6.37
C GLY A 44 17.09 -35.32 -6.71
N THR A 45 15.96 -35.96 -7.03
CA THR A 45 14.69 -35.32 -7.36
C THR A 45 13.52 -36.13 -6.85
N SER A 46 12.40 -35.48 -6.55
CA SER A 46 11.11 -36.12 -6.29
C SER A 46 10.55 -36.81 -7.53
N GLY A 47 9.64 -37.76 -7.31
CA GLY A 47 8.97 -38.52 -8.36
C GLY A 47 8.96 -40.02 -8.10
N THR A 48 8.62 -40.81 -9.11
CA THR A 48 8.64 -42.27 -8.99
C THR A 48 10.05 -42.81 -9.21
N LEU A 49 10.64 -43.34 -8.15
CA LEU A 49 11.88 -44.09 -8.20
C LEU A 49 11.58 -45.51 -8.68
N LYS A 50 12.12 -45.92 -9.83
CA LYS A 50 12.15 -47.33 -10.25
C LYS A 50 13.56 -47.88 -10.02
N ALA A 51 13.67 -48.88 -9.14
CA ALA A 51 14.88 -49.65 -8.91
C ALA A 51 14.75 -51.01 -9.60
N MET A 52 15.77 -51.38 -10.37
CA MET A 52 15.85 -52.62 -11.12
C MET A 52 17.07 -53.41 -10.64
N VAL A 53 16.93 -54.73 -10.52
CA VAL A 53 18.03 -55.62 -10.15
C VAL A 53 18.09 -56.81 -11.11
N LYS A 54 19.31 -57.17 -11.49
CA LYS A 54 19.62 -58.42 -12.19
C LYS A 54 20.78 -59.11 -11.51
N ALA A 55 20.71 -60.44 -11.38
CA ALA A 55 21.84 -61.24 -11.00
C ALA A 55 22.82 -61.35 -12.18
N VAL A 56 24.12 -61.46 -11.89
CA VAL A 56 25.20 -61.59 -12.87
C VAL A 56 26.01 -62.83 -12.55
N ASN A 57 26.18 -63.72 -13.52
CA ASN A 57 27.03 -64.90 -13.34
C ASN A 57 28.49 -64.66 -13.73
N ALA A 58 29.36 -65.64 -13.47
CA ALA A 58 30.80 -65.56 -13.75
C ALA A 58 31.15 -65.38 -15.24
N ALA A 59 30.22 -65.72 -16.14
CA ALA A 59 30.35 -65.50 -17.58
C ALA A 59 29.82 -64.13 -18.05
N GLY A 60 29.29 -63.30 -17.15
CA GLY A 60 28.79 -61.95 -17.44
C GLY A 60 27.36 -61.90 -17.97
N PHE A 61 26.61 -63.00 -17.93
CA PHE A 61 25.20 -63.03 -18.33
C PHE A 61 24.32 -62.52 -17.19
N TYR A 62 23.28 -61.76 -17.56
CA TYR A 62 22.28 -61.24 -16.65
C TYR A 62 21.05 -62.14 -16.58
N SER A 63 20.45 -62.24 -15.39
CA SER A 63 19.10 -62.81 -15.22
C SER A 63 18.02 -61.93 -15.86
N ASP A 64 16.77 -62.39 -15.78
CA ASP A 64 15.62 -61.52 -15.98
C ASP A 64 15.60 -60.35 -14.98
N GLU A 65 14.97 -59.25 -15.38
CA GLU A 65 14.81 -58.05 -14.55
C GLU A 65 13.78 -58.29 -13.44
N ALA A 66 14.18 -58.07 -12.20
CA ALA A 66 13.25 -57.77 -11.12
C ALA A 66 13.26 -56.25 -10.86
N TYR A 67 12.11 -55.67 -10.52
CA TYR A 67 12.03 -54.23 -10.23
C TYR A 67 11.01 -53.93 -9.14
N ALA A 68 11.19 -52.77 -8.51
CA ALA A 68 10.24 -52.15 -7.59
C ALA A 68 10.14 -50.65 -7.89
N THR A 69 8.98 -50.06 -7.60
CA THR A 69 8.74 -48.62 -7.74
C THR A 69 8.27 -48.02 -6.42
N ALA A 70 8.78 -46.84 -6.07
CA ALA A 70 8.36 -46.09 -4.90
C ALA A 70 8.19 -44.59 -5.22
N PRO A 71 7.15 -43.92 -4.72
CA PRO A 71 7.08 -42.47 -4.76
C PRO A 71 8.08 -41.87 -3.79
N ILE A 72 8.87 -40.90 -4.25
CA ILE A 72 9.82 -40.12 -3.45
C ILE A 72 9.38 -38.66 -3.46
N THR A 73 9.34 -38.06 -2.28
CA THR A 73 9.13 -36.63 -2.08
C THR A 73 10.30 -36.08 -1.27
N LEU A 74 10.98 -35.08 -1.81
CA LEU A 74 12.11 -34.38 -1.18
C LEU A 74 11.70 -33.00 -0.65
N GLU A 75 10.64 -32.42 -1.20
CA GLU A 75 10.07 -31.15 -0.74
C GLU A 75 9.33 -31.35 0.58
N PRO A 76 9.45 -30.40 1.54
CA PRO A 76 8.57 -30.40 2.69
C PRO A 76 7.12 -30.09 2.30
N LEU A 77 6.20 -30.39 3.21
CA LEU A 77 4.81 -29.98 3.16
C LEU A 77 4.69 -28.45 3.07
N ASP A 78 3.60 -28.02 2.44
CA ASP A 78 3.28 -26.60 2.31
C ASP A 78 2.93 -25.99 3.66
N VAL A 79 3.25 -24.71 3.81
CA VAL A 79 2.88 -23.93 5.00
C VAL A 79 1.34 -23.85 5.10
N THR A 80 0.81 -24.02 6.30
CA THR A 80 -0.62 -23.88 6.59
C THR A 80 -0.87 -22.75 7.58
N GLY A 81 -2.13 -22.28 7.67
CA GLY A 81 -2.52 -21.29 8.68
C GLY A 81 -1.94 -19.89 8.48
N LEU A 82 -1.39 -19.57 7.30
CA LEU A 82 -0.81 -18.24 7.07
C LEU A 82 -1.88 -17.14 7.16
N VAL A 83 -1.66 -16.20 8.06
CA VAL A 83 -2.48 -15.00 8.27
C VAL A 83 -1.59 -13.76 8.34
N ALA A 84 -2.18 -12.60 8.03
CA ALA A 84 -1.51 -11.31 8.05
C ALA A 84 -2.41 -10.28 8.73
N TYR A 85 -1.88 -9.57 9.73
CA TYR A 85 -2.61 -8.52 10.45
C TYR A 85 -1.78 -7.25 10.53
N GLN A 86 -2.45 -6.11 10.41
CA GLN A 86 -1.82 -4.84 10.70
C GLN A 86 -1.77 -4.62 12.21
N ASN A 87 -0.63 -4.17 12.73
CA ASN A 87 -0.46 -3.69 14.10
C ASN A 87 0.33 -2.37 14.07
N GLY A 88 -0.38 -1.25 14.15
CA GLY A 88 0.22 0.07 13.95
C GLY A 88 0.82 0.25 12.55
N GLU A 89 2.13 0.55 12.51
CA GLU A 89 2.93 0.73 11.29
C GLU A 89 3.60 -0.57 10.81
N THR A 90 3.20 -1.71 11.37
CA THR A 90 3.72 -3.02 10.97
C THR A 90 2.61 -3.95 10.48
N ILE A 91 3.01 -4.96 9.71
CA ILE A 91 2.24 -6.14 9.40
C ILE A 91 2.89 -7.31 10.11
N GLU A 92 2.10 -8.03 10.90
CA GLU A 92 2.50 -9.25 11.58
C GLU A 92 1.94 -10.45 10.82
N LEU A 93 2.86 -11.31 10.36
CA LEU A 93 2.57 -12.58 9.71
C LEU A 93 2.69 -13.71 10.70
N TYR A 94 1.73 -14.62 10.69
CA TYR A 94 1.72 -15.84 11.50
C TYR A 94 1.36 -17.04 10.66
N TRP A 95 1.94 -18.20 10.93
CA TRP A 95 1.55 -19.46 10.30
C TRP A 95 1.70 -20.63 11.28
N ASP A 96 1.17 -21.78 10.89
CA ASP A 96 1.26 -22.98 11.71
C ASP A 96 2.71 -23.48 11.77
N GLN A 97 3.12 -23.98 12.93
CA GLN A 97 4.41 -24.65 13.05
C GLN A 97 4.42 -25.88 12.12
N ALA A 98 5.50 -26.04 11.35
CA ALA A 98 5.65 -27.20 10.48
C ALA A 98 5.62 -28.50 11.30
N VAL A 99 4.80 -29.45 10.86
CA VAL A 99 4.70 -30.78 11.49
C VAL A 99 5.93 -31.65 11.24
N GLU A 100 6.64 -31.36 10.16
CA GLU A 100 7.83 -32.09 9.75
C GLU A 100 9.07 -31.54 10.47
N PRO A 101 9.82 -32.38 11.20
CA PRO A 101 10.95 -31.94 12.01
C PRO A 101 12.19 -31.56 11.17
N ASP A 102 12.20 -31.87 9.87
CA ASP A 102 13.26 -31.48 8.95
C ASP A 102 13.03 -30.11 8.31
N VAL A 103 11.86 -29.47 8.50
CA VAL A 103 11.67 -28.04 8.19
C VAL A 103 12.48 -27.21 9.18
N VAL A 104 13.39 -26.40 8.65
CA VAL A 104 14.34 -25.60 9.46
C VAL A 104 14.19 -24.10 9.27
N ALA A 105 13.51 -23.67 8.21
CA ALA A 105 13.34 -22.25 7.91
C ALA A 105 12.15 -22.00 6.99
N TYR A 106 11.81 -20.72 6.83
CA TYR A 106 10.81 -20.22 5.91
C TYR A 106 11.39 -19.08 5.05
N GLU A 107 10.83 -18.93 3.84
CA GLU A 107 11.04 -17.78 2.96
C GLU A 107 9.74 -17.00 2.79
N ILE A 108 9.82 -15.68 2.95
CA ILE A 108 8.71 -14.74 2.87
C ILE A 108 8.93 -13.81 1.68
N ARG A 109 7.90 -13.68 0.85
CA ARG A 109 7.88 -12.78 -0.32
C ARG A 109 6.64 -11.90 -0.32
N GLU A 110 6.76 -10.70 -0.89
CA GLU A 110 5.65 -9.78 -1.14
C GLU A 110 5.44 -9.59 -2.64
N GLY A 111 4.20 -9.64 -3.12
CA GLY A 111 3.92 -9.34 -4.53
C GLY A 111 2.63 -9.95 -5.06
N ALA A 112 2.53 -10.01 -6.38
CA ALA A 112 1.35 -10.59 -7.05
C ALA A 112 1.38 -12.13 -7.07
N SER A 113 2.57 -12.73 -7.13
CA SER A 113 2.80 -14.19 -7.13
C SER A 113 4.04 -14.56 -6.32
N SER A 114 4.17 -15.84 -5.97
CA SER A 114 5.30 -16.32 -5.17
C SER A 114 6.62 -16.34 -5.95
N GLU A 115 6.55 -16.54 -7.27
CA GLU A 115 7.70 -16.71 -8.16
C GLU A 115 8.32 -15.36 -8.54
N GLN A 116 7.49 -14.32 -8.67
CA GLN A 116 7.88 -12.97 -9.06
C GLN A 116 7.87 -11.98 -7.88
N GLY A 117 7.44 -12.42 -6.70
CA GLY A 117 7.39 -11.61 -5.49
C GLY A 117 8.79 -11.17 -5.05
N GLN A 118 8.88 -9.96 -4.51
CA GLN A 118 10.07 -9.42 -3.88
C GLN A 118 10.42 -10.29 -2.65
N LEU A 119 11.69 -10.66 -2.52
CA LEU A 119 12.19 -11.33 -1.33
C LEU A 119 12.18 -10.37 -0.15
N MET A 120 11.42 -10.70 0.89
CA MET A 120 11.37 -9.92 2.13
C MET A 120 12.35 -10.50 3.15
N ALA A 121 12.31 -11.82 3.34
CA ALA A 121 13.21 -12.55 4.22
C ALA A 121 13.34 -14.01 3.80
N THR A 122 14.47 -14.62 4.12
CA THR A 122 14.72 -16.06 3.98
C THR A 122 15.52 -16.54 5.18
N GLY A 123 15.40 -17.82 5.53
CA GLY A 123 16.04 -18.36 6.74
C GLY A 123 15.29 -18.03 8.04
N VAL A 124 14.02 -17.65 7.98
CA VAL A 124 13.21 -17.35 9.18
C VAL A 124 12.91 -18.65 9.90
N THR A 125 13.35 -18.79 11.16
CA THR A 125 13.22 -20.03 11.94
C THR A 125 11.96 -20.09 12.80
N GLU A 126 11.37 -18.92 13.09
CA GLU A 126 10.10 -18.82 13.80
C GLU A 126 8.93 -18.97 12.84
N ASN A 127 7.74 -19.23 13.38
CA ASN A 127 6.49 -19.28 12.62
C ASN A 127 5.77 -17.92 12.54
N LYS A 128 6.54 -16.84 12.67
CA LYS A 128 6.08 -15.46 12.57
C LYS A 128 7.12 -14.55 11.92
N TYR A 129 6.65 -13.45 11.34
CA TYR A 129 7.52 -12.42 10.76
C TYR A 129 6.85 -11.05 10.77
N VAL A 130 7.60 -10.00 11.08
CA VAL A 130 7.10 -8.62 11.16
C VAL A 130 7.67 -7.77 10.03
N VAL A 131 6.80 -7.03 9.35
CA VAL A 131 7.14 -6.16 8.22
C VAL A 131 6.75 -4.73 8.54
N ASN A 132 7.66 -3.76 8.41
CA ASN A 132 7.31 -2.35 8.51
C ASN A 132 6.62 -1.86 7.22
N VAL A 133 5.60 -1.01 7.35
CA VAL A 133 4.86 -0.45 6.22
C VAL A 133 4.68 1.07 6.36
N ASP A 134 4.80 1.77 5.25
CA ASP A 134 4.68 3.24 5.17
C ASP A 134 3.65 3.71 4.14
N THR A 135 3.02 2.77 3.44
CA THR A 135 2.10 3.01 2.34
C THR A 135 0.80 2.25 2.56
N GLU A 136 -0.33 2.95 2.53
CA GLU A 136 -1.66 2.35 2.61
C GLU A 136 -2.02 1.69 1.28
N LYS A 137 -2.02 0.36 1.26
CA LYS A 137 -2.45 -0.46 0.11
C LYS A 137 -2.84 -1.86 0.59
N ASN A 138 -3.38 -2.66 -0.32
CA ASN A 138 -3.49 -4.10 -0.09
C ASN A 138 -2.11 -4.76 -0.31
N TYR A 139 -1.56 -5.39 0.72
CA TYR A 139 -0.35 -6.19 0.62
C TYR A 139 -0.71 -7.67 0.47
N ARG A 140 0.09 -8.41 -0.29
CA ARG A 140 -0.04 -9.85 -0.45
C ARG A 140 1.30 -10.52 -0.21
N TYR A 141 1.32 -11.42 0.77
CA TYR A 141 2.51 -12.16 1.18
C TYR A 141 2.39 -13.62 0.81
N PHE A 142 3.55 -14.22 0.55
CA PHE A 142 3.73 -15.64 0.29
C PHE A 142 4.77 -16.20 1.24
N VAL A 143 4.51 -17.40 1.77
CA VAL A 143 5.47 -18.12 2.62
C VAL A 143 5.67 -19.54 2.11
N LYS A 144 6.94 -19.95 1.97
CA LYS A 144 7.34 -21.34 1.67
C LYS A 144 8.17 -21.90 2.81
N ALA A 145 8.00 -23.19 3.09
CA ALA A 145 8.84 -23.93 4.04
C ALA A 145 10.14 -24.40 3.36
N ILE A 146 11.23 -24.47 4.12
CA ILE A 146 12.55 -24.93 3.68
C ILE A 146 13.01 -26.05 4.61
N ASN A 147 13.30 -27.22 4.04
CA ASN A 147 13.85 -28.32 4.82
C ASN A 147 15.37 -28.24 4.97
N ARG A 148 15.93 -29.08 5.85
CA ARG A 148 17.36 -29.12 6.17
C ARG A 148 18.25 -29.43 4.96
N SER A 149 17.68 -30.02 3.92
CA SER A 149 18.37 -30.31 2.66
C SER A 149 18.27 -29.15 1.65
N GLY A 150 17.61 -28.04 2.01
CA GLY A 150 17.44 -26.85 1.18
C GLY A 150 16.30 -26.92 0.17
N HIS A 151 15.45 -27.95 0.22
CA HIS A 151 14.27 -28.03 -0.64
C HIS A 151 13.15 -27.16 -0.10
N TYR A 152 12.45 -26.50 -1.01
CA TYR A 152 11.30 -25.65 -0.73
C TYR A 152 10.00 -26.44 -0.84
N SER A 153 8.98 -26.06 -0.07
CA SER A 153 7.63 -26.55 -0.28
C SER A 153 7.16 -26.25 -1.71
N VAL A 154 6.34 -27.16 -2.25
CA VAL A 154 5.91 -27.10 -3.65
C VAL A 154 5.09 -25.83 -3.87
N TYR A 155 4.08 -25.61 -3.04
CA TYR A 155 3.22 -24.45 -3.09
C TYR A 155 3.52 -23.48 -1.95
N ALA A 156 3.30 -22.19 -2.23
CA ALA A 156 3.40 -21.15 -1.22
C ALA A 156 2.03 -20.93 -0.55
N ALA A 157 2.01 -20.80 0.77
CA ALA A 157 0.87 -20.23 1.47
C ALA A 157 0.78 -18.74 1.10
N ALA A 158 -0.44 -18.19 1.04
CA ALA A 158 -0.64 -16.78 0.73
C ALA A 158 -1.61 -16.11 1.71
N ALA A 159 -1.32 -14.87 2.10
CA ALA A 159 -2.21 -14.03 2.90
C ALA A 159 -2.24 -12.61 2.34
N SER A 160 -3.33 -11.89 2.58
CA SER A 160 -3.47 -10.48 2.19
C SER A 160 -4.00 -9.64 3.33
N VAL A 161 -3.55 -8.40 3.39
CA VAL A 161 -3.95 -7.44 4.41
C VAL A 161 -4.09 -6.06 3.78
N ASN A 162 -5.22 -5.42 4.04
CA ASN A 162 -5.44 -4.03 3.67
C ASN A 162 -4.91 -3.13 4.78
N VAL A 163 -3.78 -2.46 4.53
CA VAL A 163 -3.19 -1.51 5.47
C VAL A 163 -3.87 -0.17 5.33
N ALA A 164 -4.30 0.39 6.45
CA ALA A 164 -4.96 1.69 6.54
C ALA A 164 -4.65 2.38 7.86
N ASN A 165 -4.92 3.69 7.94
CA ASN A 165 -4.65 4.53 9.09
C ASN A 165 -3.15 4.55 9.47
N LEU A 166 -2.26 4.59 8.47
CA LEU A 166 -0.86 4.90 8.74
C LEU A 166 -0.73 6.39 9.05
N PRO A 167 0.16 6.81 9.98
CA PRO A 167 0.34 8.21 10.32
C PRO A 167 0.62 9.06 9.07
N ALA A 168 -0.24 10.05 8.81
CA ALA A 168 0.00 10.99 7.73
C ALA A 168 1.28 11.78 7.99
N LYS A 169 2.07 12.05 6.95
CA LYS A 169 3.36 12.77 7.06
C LYS A 169 3.20 14.30 7.12
N ASN A 170 2.00 14.83 6.85
CA ASN A 170 1.50 16.20 7.07
C ASN A 170 0.05 16.27 6.58
N VAL A 171 -0.82 17.08 7.21
CA VAL A 171 -2.16 17.34 6.66
C VAL A 171 -2.22 18.70 5.95
N ILE A 172 -2.66 18.69 4.68
CA ILE A 172 -2.89 19.89 3.87
C ILE A 172 -4.36 19.95 3.47
N GLU A 173 -5.08 20.94 3.99
CA GLU A 173 -6.44 21.24 3.59
C GLU A 173 -6.45 21.92 2.21
N SER A 174 -7.27 21.42 1.28
CA SER A 174 -7.29 21.88 -0.12
C SER A 174 -8.69 22.27 -0.58
N PHE A 175 -8.85 23.49 -1.10
CA PHE A 175 -10.11 24.03 -1.59
C PHE A 175 -9.97 24.46 -3.06
N ASP A 176 -10.60 23.72 -3.97
CA ASP A 176 -10.72 24.11 -5.39
C ASP A 176 -11.99 24.93 -5.59
N GLU A 177 -11.86 26.26 -5.58
CA GLU A 177 -12.99 27.17 -5.70
C GLU A 177 -13.66 27.13 -7.08
N ILE A 178 -12.94 26.69 -8.13
CA ILE A 178 -13.51 26.53 -9.47
C ILE A 178 -14.50 25.35 -9.51
N LEU A 179 -14.26 24.33 -8.69
CA LEU A 179 -15.17 23.20 -8.52
C LEU A 179 -16.23 23.45 -7.44
N LEU A 180 -15.85 24.01 -6.29
CA LEU A 180 -16.74 24.21 -5.13
C LEU A 180 -17.83 25.23 -5.39
N ARG A 181 -17.48 26.44 -5.87
CA ARG A 181 -18.40 27.54 -6.20
C ARG A 181 -19.36 27.92 -5.07
N THR A 182 -18.97 27.72 -3.82
CA THR A 182 -19.81 27.97 -2.63
C THR A 182 -19.78 29.42 -2.16
N GLY A 183 -18.87 30.24 -2.72
CA GLY A 183 -18.77 31.68 -2.46
C GLY A 183 -19.86 32.54 -3.13
N THR A 184 -19.78 33.85 -2.90
CA THR A 184 -20.71 34.87 -3.41
C THR A 184 -20.08 35.65 -4.56
N ALA A 185 -20.74 35.64 -5.72
CA ALA A 185 -20.33 36.42 -6.89
C ALA A 185 -21.12 37.72 -7.00
N THR A 186 -20.43 38.83 -7.20
CA THR A 186 -21.00 40.14 -7.55
C THR A 186 -20.41 40.57 -8.89
N ASN A 187 -21.24 40.75 -9.91
CA ASN A 187 -20.82 41.06 -11.28
C ASN A 187 -19.86 40.03 -11.91
N CYS A 188 -19.74 38.84 -11.32
CA CYS A 188 -18.97 37.71 -11.81
C CYS A 188 -19.86 36.48 -11.99
N GLU A 189 -19.39 35.51 -12.77
CA GLU A 189 -20.01 34.21 -12.94
C GLU A 189 -18.96 33.13 -13.22
N PHE A 190 -19.34 31.87 -12.97
CA PHE A 190 -18.61 30.71 -13.47
C PHE A 190 -19.20 30.29 -14.81
N GLY A 191 -18.39 30.28 -15.86
CA GLY A 191 -18.85 29.91 -17.19
C GLY A 191 -17.73 29.33 -18.04
N SER A 192 -18.05 28.92 -19.26
CA SER A 192 -17.03 28.40 -20.18
C SER A 192 -16.02 29.49 -20.52
N SER A 193 -14.74 29.08 -20.55
CA SER A 193 -13.65 29.92 -21.03
C SER A 193 -13.86 30.33 -22.48
N LEU A 194 -13.66 31.62 -22.75
CA LEU A 194 -13.66 32.20 -24.09
C LEU A 194 -12.28 32.11 -24.75
N ILE A 195 -11.25 31.72 -23.99
CA ILE A 195 -9.87 31.59 -24.47
C ILE A 195 -9.54 30.11 -24.61
N ASN A 196 -8.87 29.72 -25.70
CA ASN A 196 -8.39 28.36 -25.92
C ASN A 196 -7.13 28.41 -26.80
N PHE A 197 -6.41 27.30 -26.93
CA PHE A 197 -5.19 27.24 -27.77
C PHE A 197 -5.43 27.64 -29.22
N SER A 198 -6.63 27.44 -29.78
CA SER A 198 -6.94 27.84 -31.16
C SER A 198 -7.07 29.36 -31.31
N ASN A 199 -7.47 30.06 -30.24
CA ASN A 199 -7.66 31.51 -30.28
C ASN A 199 -6.61 32.27 -29.46
N LEU A 200 -5.71 31.62 -28.72
CA LEU A 200 -4.70 32.28 -27.86
C LEU A 200 -3.80 33.25 -28.65
N GLY A 201 -3.54 32.93 -29.92
CA GLY A 201 -2.54 33.62 -30.75
C GLY A 201 -1.15 33.03 -30.54
N GLY A 202 -0.18 33.42 -31.38
CA GLY A 202 1.20 32.93 -31.31
C GLY A 202 1.40 31.51 -31.86
N ARG A 203 2.63 30.99 -31.71
CA ARG A 203 3.02 29.61 -32.03
C ARG A 203 3.26 28.83 -30.73
N PHE A 204 3.10 27.51 -30.74
CA PHE A 204 3.37 26.67 -29.56
C PHE A 204 4.74 26.91 -28.87
N PRO A 205 5.84 27.16 -29.59
CA PRO A 205 7.13 27.50 -28.97
C PRO A 205 7.14 28.79 -28.15
N ASP A 206 6.17 29.69 -28.35
CA ASP A 206 6.04 30.94 -27.59
C ASP A 206 5.51 30.68 -26.16
N TYR A 207 5.02 29.46 -25.89
CA TYR A 207 4.42 29.04 -24.64
C TYR A 207 5.02 27.71 -24.12
N PRO A 208 6.34 27.64 -23.89
CA PRO A 208 7.03 26.37 -23.62
C PRO A 208 6.65 25.73 -22.26
N THR A 209 6.08 26.50 -21.34
CA THR A 209 5.68 26.05 -20.00
C THR A 209 4.18 26.05 -19.76
N THR A 210 3.37 26.51 -20.72
CA THR A 210 1.91 26.61 -20.57
C THR A 210 1.26 25.25 -20.79
N ARG A 211 0.50 24.76 -19.81
CA ARG A 211 -0.21 23.49 -19.91
C ARG A 211 -1.62 23.69 -20.47
N PHE A 212 -2.22 22.63 -20.96
CA PHE A 212 -3.61 22.66 -21.40
C PHE A 212 -4.58 23.10 -20.31
N SER A 213 -4.31 22.73 -19.05
CA SER A 213 -5.08 23.17 -17.89
C SER A 213 -5.03 24.67 -17.60
N ASP A 214 -4.00 25.35 -18.12
CA ASP A 214 -3.77 26.77 -17.88
C ASP A 214 -4.51 27.64 -18.93
N VAL A 215 -4.99 27.02 -20.04
CA VAL A 215 -5.71 27.69 -21.13
C VAL A 215 -6.83 26.81 -21.73
N GLY A 216 -8.07 27.22 -21.49
CA GLY A 216 -9.26 26.88 -22.28
C GLY A 216 -10.07 25.62 -21.96
N GLY A 217 -11.31 25.63 -22.47
CA GLY A 217 -12.27 24.50 -22.50
C GLY A 217 -12.98 24.16 -21.18
N ALA A 218 -12.43 24.57 -20.04
CA ALA A 218 -13.00 24.33 -18.72
C ALA A 218 -13.89 25.49 -18.25
N GLN A 219 -14.59 25.26 -17.14
CA GLN A 219 -15.24 26.35 -16.40
C GLN A 219 -14.19 27.28 -15.79
N VAL A 220 -14.43 28.58 -15.90
CA VAL A 220 -13.59 29.67 -15.38
C VAL A 220 -14.44 30.67 -14.63
N LEU A 221 -13.83 31.39 -13.70
CA LEU A 221 -14.43 32.58 -13.11
C LEU A 221 -14.16 33.78 -14.02
N LYS A 222 -15.21 34.51 -14.38
CA LYS A 222 -15.17 35.69 -15.27
C LYS A 222 -16.19 36.75 -14.88
N LEU A 223 -16.08 37.96 -15.42
CA LEU A 223 -17.15 38.97 -15.30
C LEU A 223 -18.42 38.50 -16.01
N LYS A 224 -19.58 38.81 -15.42
CA LYS A 224 -20.89 38.48 -15.96
C LYS A 224 -21.37 39.58 -16.90
N ALA A 225 -21.55 39.25 -18.18
CA ALA A 225 -22.08 40.20 -19.16
C ALA A 225 -23.57 40.46 -18.94
N THR A 226 -23.99 41.72 -19.11
CA THR A 226 -25.41 42.09 -19.24
C THR A 226 -25.60 42.73 -20.61
N ASN A 227 -26.48 42.15 -21.44
CA ASN A 227 -26.71 42.59 -22.83
C ASN A 227 -25.42 42.67 -23.67
N GLY A 228 -24.49 41.73 -23.47
CA GLY A 228 -23.22 41.68 -24.21
C GLY A 228 -22.15 42.67 -23.73
N VAL A 229 -22.41 43.41 -22.65
CA VAL A 229 -21.46 44.36 -22.06
C VAL A 229 -20.98 43.82 -20.71
N TYR A 230 -19.67 43.75 -20.53
CA TYR A 230 -19.06 43.41 -19.23
C TYR A 230 -18.96 44.67 -18.35
N PRO A 231 -19.24 44.55 -17.04
CA PRO A 231 -19.01 45.63 -16.10
C PRO A 231 -17.51 45.90 -15.93
N ASP A 232 -17.13 47.11 -15.54
CA ASP A 232 -15.71 47.48 -15.38
C ASP A 232 -15.02 46.71 -14.24
N SER A 233 -15.80 46.17 -13.30
CA SER A 233 -15.29 45.35 -12.19
C SER A 233 -16.31 44.35 -11.66
N GLY A 234 -15.79 43.32 -10.99
CA GLY A 234 -16.57 42.32 -10.27
C GLY A 234 -15.74 41.63 -9.20
N THR A 235 -16.44 41.05 -8.22
CA THR A 235 -15.82 40.40 -7.07
C THR A 235 -16.41 39.01 -6.88
N TYR A 236 -15.55 38.03 -6.67
CA TYR A 236 -15.94 36.74 -6.14
C TYR A 236 -15.37 36.58 -4.74
N ALA A 237 -16.23 36.60 -3.72
CA ALA A 237 -15.86 36.31 -2.35
C ALA A 237 -16.00 34.80 -2.12
N CYS A 238 -14.90 34.10 -1.87
CA CYS A 238 -14.91 32.67 -1.58
C CYS A 238 -15.66 32.40 -0.27
N ALA A 239 -16.19 31.19 -0.10
CA ALA A 239 -16.74 30.80 1.19
C ALA A 239 -15.64 30.84 2.26
N ARG A 240 -15.94 31.44 3.41
CA ARG A 240 -15.04 31.57 4.56
C ARG A 240 -14.43 30.23 4.94
N LYS A 241 -13.12 30.23 5.18
CA LYS A 241 -12.40 29.07 5.73
C LYS A 241 -12.33 29.26 7.24
N ASP A 242 -13.06 28.46 8.00
CA ASP A 242 -13.00 28.40 9.47
C ASP A 242 -12.24 27.13 9.87
N MET A 243 -11.11 27.31 10.56
CA MET A 243 -10.25 26.22 11.04
C MET A 243 -10.72 25.65 12.39
N GLY A 244 -11.82 26.18 12.96
CA GLY A 244 -12.37 25.76 14.25
C GLY A 244 -11.59 26.28 15.47
N GLN A 245 -10.27 26.44 15.33
CA GLN A 245 -9.35 26.97 16.33
C GLN A 245 -8.35 27.95 15.72
N ILE A 246 -7.64 28.70 16.56
CA ILE A 246 -6.57 29.59 16.10
C ILE A 246 -5.35 28.72 15.79
N ILE A 247 -4.95 28.68 14.52
CA ILE A 247 -3.78 27.93 14.04
C ILE A 247 -2.73 28.88 13.48
N THR A 248 -1.49 28.39 13.38
CA THR A 248 -0.43 29.03 12.60
C THR A 248 -0.04 28.09 11.46
N ALA A 249 -0.36 28.49 10.23
CA ALA A 249 -0.30 27.61 9.05
C ALA A 249 0.29 28.33 7.84
N ASN A 250 0.99 27.59 6.96
CA ASN A 250 1.39 28.11 5.67
C ASN A 250 0.21 28.05 4.70
N ILE A 251 -0.08 29.16 4.04
CA ILE A 251 -1.09 29.21 2.98
C ILE A 251 -0.38 29.34 1.64
N THR A 252 -0.69 28.43 0.72
CA THR A 252 -0.26 28.49 -0.67
C THR A 252 -1.48 28.45 -1.58
N VAL A 253 -1.46 29.19 -2.70
CA VAL A 253 -2.58 29.20 -3.65
C VAL A 253 -2.04 29.04 -5.05
N GLN A 254 -2.59 28.08 -5.80
CA GLN A 254 -2.42 28.00 -7.25
C GLN A 254 -3.50 28.87 -7.89
N PHE A 255 -3.11 30.08 -8.27
CA PHE A 255 -3.96 31.08 -8.91
C PHE A 255 -3.49 31.30 -10.34
N VAL A 256 -4.21 30.74 -11.32
CA VAL A 256 -3.88 30.88 -12.74
C VAL A 256 -4.99 31.66 -13.43
N SER A 257 -4.60 32.74 -14.11
CA SER A 257 -5.49 33.57 -14.89
C SER A 257 -4.94 33.77 -16.28
N THR A 258 -5.78 33.64 -17.31
CA THR A 258 -5.40 33.91 -18.71
C THR A 258 -5.22 35.40 -19.01
N VAL A 259 -5.45 36.30 -18.03
CA VAL A 259 -5.06 37.72 -18.12
C VAL A 259 -3.58 37.86 -18.46
N VAL A 260 -2.71 37.01 -17.92
CA VAL A 260 -1.27 37.04 -18.19
C VAL A 260 -0.90 36.60 -19.61
N LEU A 261 -1.81 35.93 -20.31
CA LEU A 261 -1.56 35.37 -21.65
C LEU A 261 -2.28 36.16 -22.75
N LYS A 262 -3.52 36.61 -22.50
CA LYS A 262 -4.36 37.22 -23.54
C LYS A 262 -5.53 38.10 -23.04
N GLY A 263 -5.86 38.07 -21.76
CA GLY A 263 -7.03 38.77 -21.24
C GLY A 263 -6.84 40.29 -21.19
N ALA A 264 -7.90 41.03 -21.51
CA ALA A 264 -7.97 42.46 -21.18
C ALA A 264 -8.48 42.61 -19.76
N GLY A 265 -7.72 43.30 -18.91
CA GLY A 265 -8.12 43.56 -17.53
C GLY A 265 -7.13 43.09 -16.48
N SER A 266 -7.64 42.85 -15.28
CA SER A 266 -6.88 42.43 -14.11
C SER A 266 -7.62 41.34 -13.35
N ALA A 267 -6.88 40.39 -12.80
CA ALA A 267 -7.37 39.41 -11.84
C ALA A 267 -6.44 39.41 -10.62
N VAL A 268 -6.95 39.81 -9.46
CA VAL A 268 -6.17 39.93 -8.23
C VAL A 268 -6.81 39.09 -7.13
N LEU A 269 -6.06 38.14 -6.58
CA LEU A 269 -6.44 37.42 -5.38
C LEU A 269 -6.05 38.23 -4.14
N GLN A 270 -7.00 38.39 -3.23
CA GLN A 270 -6.78 39.01 -1.92
C GLN A 270 -7.16 38.06 -0.80
N ILE A 271 -6.52 38.28 0.35
CA ILE A 271 -6.76 37.57 1.60
C ILE A 271 -6.96 38.57 2.74
N ARG A 272 -7.80 38.18 3.68
CA ARG A 272 -7.81 38.72 5.04
C ARG A 272 -8.03 37.59 6.03
N THR A 273 -7.61 37.81 7.26
CA THR A 273 -7.68 36.81 8.34
C THR A 273 -8.29 37.39 9.60
N SER A 274 -8.83 36.53 10.44
CA SER A 274 -9.37 36.89 11.76
C SER A 274 -9.14 35.74 12.74
N GLN A 275 -8.99 36.07 14.02
CA GLN A 275 -8.89 35.09 15.11
C GLN A 275 -10.24 34.86 15.82
N ASP A 276 -11.15 35.84 15.75
CA ASP A 276 -12.41 35.87 16.50
C ASP A 276 -13.67 35.88 15.61
N GLY A 277 -13.50 36.00 14.29
CA GLY A 277 -14.59 35.98 13.31
C GLY A 277 -15.34 37.31 13.19
N THR A 278 -14.92 38.34 13.93
CA THR A 278 -15.51 39.69 13.90
C THR A 278 -14.49 40.75 13.50
N ASN A 279 -13.29 40.71 14.08
CA ASN A 279 -12.19 41.62 13.77
C ASN A 279 -11.29 40.98 12.70
N PHE A 280 -11.40 41.47 11.47
CA PHE A 280 -10.56 41.03 10.36
C PHE A 280 -9.44 42.02 10.10
N THR A 281 -8.31 41.50 9.64
CA THR A 281 -7.27 42.31 9.00
C THR A 281 -7.82 42.97 7.72
N ASP A 282 -7.13 44.02 7.28
CA ASP A 282 -7.44 44.64 5.99
C ASP A 282 -7.17 43.66 4.85
N TRP A 283 -7.94 43.79 3.77
CA TRP A 283 -7.71 43.04 2.55
C TRP A 283 -6.34 43.38 1.96
N THR A 284 -5.53 42.35 1.74
CA THR A 284 -4.21 42.49 1.10
C THR A 284 -4.09 41.54 -0.07
N THR A 285 -3.30 41.89 -1.08
CA THR A 285 -2.98 40.97 -2.18
C THR A 285 -2.30 39.72 -1.61
N PHE A 286 -2.82 38.55 -2.00
CA PHE A 286 -2.32 37.28 -1.50
C PHE A 286 -0.84 37.08 -1.86
N LYS A 287 -0.07 36.64 -0.87
CA LYS A 287 1.31 36.19 -1.03
C LYS A 287 1.49 34.91 -0.22
N PRO A 288 2.17 33.87 -0.75
CA PRO A 288 2.47 32.69 0.04
C PRO A 288 3.29 33.06 1.29
N ALA A 289 2.76 32.72 2.46
CA ALA A 289 3.36 33.02 3.76
C ALA A 289 2.72 32.17 4.86
N GLN A 290 3.32 32.22 6.05
CA GLN A 290 2.74 31.70 7.28
C GLN A 290 1.77 32.74 7.88
N TYR A 291 0.59 32.29 8.29
CA TYR A 291 -0.44 33.13 8.89
C TYR A 291 -0.91 32.52 10.22
N THR A 292 -1.18 33.36 11.22
CA THR A 292 -1.86 32.97 12.45
C THR A 292 -3.31 33.44 12.41
N PHE A 293 -4.26 32.51 12.30
CA PHE A 293 -5.68 32.81 12.07
C PHE A 293 -6.57 31.67 12.53
N ARG A 294 -7.86 31.97 12.74
CA ARG A 294 -8.92 30.95 12.77
C ARG A 294 -9.76 31.00 11.50
N TYR A 295 -10.08 32.22 11.07
CA TYR A 295 -10.87 32.48 9.88
C TYR A 295 -10.00 33.10 8.79
N ALA A 296 -10.08 32.57 7.57
CA ALA A 296 -9.49 33.17 6.38
C ALA A 296 -10.57 33.42 5.32
N ASP A 297 -10.68 34.66 4.87
CA ASP A 297 -11.54 35.04 3.75
C ASP A 297 -10.64 35.32 2.53
N PHE A 298 -11.03 34.80 1.38
CA PHE A 298 -10.38 35.04 0.09
C PHE A 298 -11.36 35.74 -0.85
N GLN A 299 -10.88 36.68 -1.64
CA GLN A 299 -11.67 37.26 -2.72
C GLN A 299 -10.85 37.44 -3.98
N VAL A 300 -11.50 37.25 -5.12
CA VAL A 300 -10.95 37.56 -6.43
C VAL A 300 -11.57 38.86 -6.92
N LEU A 301 -10.73 39.85 -7.18
CA LEU A 301 -11.11 41.09 -7.85
C LEU A 301 -10.82 40.97 -9.33
N LEU A 302 -11.86 41.09 -10.13
CA LEU A 302 -11.79 41.17 -11.59
C LEU A 302 -12.03 42.61 -12.01
N GLY A 303 -11.24 43.09 -12.98
CA GLY A 303 -11.41 44.40 -13.57
C GLY A 303 -11.15 44.36 -15.07
N THR A 304 -11.82 45.22 -15.84
CA THR A 304 -11.55 45.42 -17.27
C THR A 304 -11.75 46.88 -17.63
N ALA A 305 -10.94 47.37 -18.58
CA ALA A 305 -11.16 48.67 -19.23
C ALA A 305 -11.83 48.53 -20.60
N ASP A 306 -11.90 47.29 -21.13
CA ASP A 306 -12.55 46.94 -22.39
C ASP A 306 -13.80 46.14 -22.07
N THR A 307 -14.97 46.79 -22.11
CA THR A 307 -16.26 46.19 -21.74
C THR A 307 -16.74 45.13 -22.74
N THR A 308 -15.98 44.87 -23.82
CA THR A 308 -16.20 43.75 -24.76
C THR A 308 -15.43 42.50 -24.37
N LYS A 309 -14.55 42.58 -23.37
CA LYS A 309 -13.68 41.48 -22.91
C LYS A 309 -13.78 41.30 -21.40
N THR A 310 -13.47 40.09 -20.96
CA THR A 310 -13.52 39.70 -19.55
C THR A 310 -12.21 39.02 -19.14
N PRO A 311 -11.64 39.34 -17.97
CA PRO A 311 -10.56 38.54 -17.39
C PRO A 311 -11.08 37.17 -16.97
N GLU A 312 -10.30 36.11 -17.16
CA GLU A 312 -10.67 34.75 -16.74
C GLU A 312 -9.68 34.18 -15.74
N VAL A 313 -10.19 33.55 -14.69
CA VAL A 313 -9.40 32.76 -13.72
C VAL A 313 -9.72 31.29 -13.95
N ASN A 314 -8.68 30.53 -14.30
CA ASN A 314 -8.74 29.13 -14.68
C ASN A 314 -8.52 28.20 -13.50
N GLN A 315 -7.70 28.61 -12.53
CA GLN A 315 -7.41 27.82 -11.34
C GLN A 315 -7.42 28.73 -10.11
N LEU A 316 -8.11 28.28 -9.07
CA LEU A 316 -8.12 28.87 -7.75
C LEU A 316 -8.13 27.71 -6.73
N LEU A 317 -6.96 27.14 -6.52
CA LEU A 317 -6.75 26.04 -5.56
C LEU A 317 -5.99 26.56 -4.35
N ILE A 318 -6.70 26.71 -3.24
CA ILE A 318 -6.16 27.16 -1.95
C ILE A 318 -5.69 25.93 -1.18
N LYS A 319 -4.46 25.96 -0.65
CA LYS A 319 -3.87 24.91 0.18
C LYS A 319 -3.40 25.50 1.51
N ILE A 320 -3.85 24.92 2.62
CA ILE A 320 -3.49 25.33 3.97
C ILE A 320 -2.79 24.15 4.64
N ASP A 321 -1.52 24.34 4.97
CA ASP A 321 -0.70 23.38 5.71
C ASP A 321 -1.03 23.52 7.21
N VAL A 322 -1.99 22.72 7.66
CA VAL A 322 -2.53 22.80 9.03
C VAL A 322 -1.54 22.14 9.99
N PRO A 323 -1.29 22.74 11.17
CA PRO A 323 -0.36 22.16 12.14
C PRO A 323 -0.93 20.84 12.66
N ASP A 324 -0.16 19.76 12.51
CA ASP A 324 -0.54 18.46 13.03
C ASP A 324 -0.57 18.45 14.57
N ILE A 325 -1.64 17.89 15.12
CA ILE A 325 -1.79 17.56 16.53
C ILE A 325 -1.57 16.06 16.68
N ASP A 326 -0.51 15.72 17.42
CA ASP A 326 -0.15 14.35 17.76
C ASP A 326 -0.50 14.06 19.23
N ILE A 327 -1.38 13.07 19.42
CA ILE A 327 -1.74 12.56 20.75
C ILE A 327 -1.30 11.09 20.81
N ALA A 328 -0.38 10.78 21.71
CA ALA A 328 0.00 9.41 22.04
C ALA A 328 -0.55 9.05 23.42
N LYS A 329 -1.25 7.92 23.54
CA LYS A 329 -1.73 7.42 24.82
C LYS A 329 -1.80 5.90 24.86
N THR A 330 -1.55 5.32 26.02
CA THR A 330 -1.81 3.91 26.28
C THR A 330 -3.24 3.74 26.78
N ALA A 331 -3.98 2.78 26.24
CA ALA A 331 -5.35 2.47 26.60
C ALA A 331 -5.51 0.99 26.98
N THR A 332 -6.27 0.73 28.03
CA THR A 332 -6.73 -0.62 28.38
C THR A 332 -7.98 -0.95 27.58
N ILE A 333 -7.93 -2.05 26.82
CA ILE A 333 -9.01 -2.48 25.92
C ILE A 333 -9.64 -3.75 26.49
N ALA A 334 -10.93 -3.69 26.81
CA ALA A 334 -11.70 -4.86 27.24
C ALA A 334 -12.09 -5.75 26.05
N VAL A 335 -12.33 -7.04 26.34
CA VAL A 335 -12.96 -7.97 25.38
C VAL A 335 -14.30 -7.38 24.93
N GLY A 336 -14.55 -7.36 23.63
CA GLY A 336 -15.71 -6.69 23.03
C GLY A 336 -15.38 -5.31 22.44
N GLY A 337 -14.22 -4.75 22.79
CA GLY A 337 -13.72 -3.45 22.34
C GLY A 337 -13.90 -2.36 23.38
N THR A 338 -13.16 -1.26 23.22
CA THR A 338 -13.23 -0.11 24.14
C THR A 338 -13.23 1.19 23.37
N ALA A 339 -14.07 2.13 23.80
CA ALA A 339 -14.05 3.49 23.31
C ALA A 339 -12.88 4.25 23.94
N VAL A 340 -11.97 4.74 23.10
CA VAL A 340 -10.83 5.57 23.51
C VAL A 340 -11.15 7.01 23.12
N ASP A 341 -11.36 7.85 24.14
CA ASP A 341 -11.53 9.29 23.97
C ASP A 341 -10.18 9.96 23.72
N TYR A 342 -10.14 10.92 22.80
CA TYR A 342 -8.91 11.62 22.43
C TYR A 342 -8.53 12.72 23.42
N GLY A 343 -9.47 13.21 24.24
CA GLY A 343 -9.29 14.42 25.05
C GLY A 343 -9.24 15.72 24.23
N HIS A 344 -9.50 15.62 22.92
CA HIS A 344 -9.50 16.71 21.95
C HIS A 344 -10.54 16.41 20.86
N ALA A 345 -11.27 17.42 20.41
CA ALA A 345 -12.15 17.31 19.25
C ALA A 345 -11.42 17.86 18.03
N PHE A 346 -10.94 16.97 17.17
CA PHE A 346 -10.31 17.33 15.91
C PHE A 346 -11.35 17.96 14.96
N TYR A 347 -10.89 18.78 14.03
CA TYR A 347 -11.76 19.41 13.03
C TYR A 347 -12.28 18.39 12.01
N THR A 348 -11.43 17.44 11.62
CA THR A 348 -11.79 16.28 10.81
C THR A 348 -11.49 14.97 11.55
N THR A 349 -12.05 13.86 11.08
CA THR A 349 -11.75 12.55 11.68
C THR A 349 -10.26 12.24 11.55
N PRO A 350 -9.51 12.13 12.65
CA PRO A 350 -8.06 11.95 12.62
C PRO A 350 -7.67 10.56 12.13
N THR A 351 -6.38 10.39 11.85
CA THR A 351 -5.77 9.07 11.72
C THR A 351 -5.55 8.49 13.11
N VAL A 352 -5.91 7.22 13.29
CA VAL A 352 -5.74 6.48 14.55
C VAL A 352 -4.93 5.24 14.24
N THR A 353 -3.73 5.17 14.81
CA THR A 353 -2.76 4.09 14.62
C THR A 353 -2.59 3.36 15.96
N PRO A 354 -3.38 2.32 16.26
CA PRO A 354 -3.21 1.56 17.48
C PRO A 354 -2.18 0.44 17.30
N THR A 355 -1.37 0.21 18.32
CA THR A 355 -0.40 -0.88 18.42
C THR A 355 -0.71 -1.68 19.67
N ALA A 356 -1.06 -2.96 19.53
CA ALA A 356 -1.28 -3.85 20.67
C ALA A 356 0.03 -4.14 21.40
N LEU A 357 -0.02 -4.17 22.73
CA LEU A 357 1.10 -4.51 23.60
C LEU A 357 0.99 -5.97 24.03
N GLY A 358 1.97 -6.78 23.64
CA GLY A 358 2.05 -8.21 23.95
C GLY A 358 2.50 -9.02 22.75
N GLU A 359 2.79 -10.31 22.97
CA GLU A 359 3.14 -11.24 21.90
C GLU A 359 1.87 -11.78 21.23
N ASP A 360 1.95 -11.97 19.91
CA ASP A 360 0.89 -12.56 19.08
C ASP A 360 -0.45 -11.81 19.13
N LEU A 361 -0.39 -10.49 19.32
CA LEU A 361 -1.53 -9.58 19.41
C LEU A 361 -1.48 -8.48 18.35
N HIS A 362 -2.64 -8.14 17.78
CA HIS A 362 -2.80 -6.98 16.92
C HIS A 362 -3.98 -6.12 17.34
N ALA A 363 -3.83 -4.80 17.18
CA ALA A 363 -4.91 -3.85 17.42
C ALA A 363 -5.68 -3.54 16.12
N GLN A 364 -7.00 -3.42 16.25
CA GLN A 364 -7.89 -3.06 15.13
C GLN A 364 -8.77 -1.87 15.50
N VAL A 365 -8.78 -0.85 14.65
CA VAL A 365 -9.77 0.24 14.72
C VAL A 365 -11.08 -0.26 14.11
N ILE A 366 -12.17 -0.21 14.90
CA ILE A 366 -13.52 -0.64 14.48
C ILE A 366 -14.31 0.54 13.93
N SER A 367 -14.22 1.68 14.61
CA SER A 367 -14.82 2.94 14.17
C SER A 367 -14.04 4.11 14.77
N LYS A 368 -14.15 5.28 14.14
CA LYS A 368 -13.54 6.51 14.61
C LYS A 368 -14.40 7.71 14.26
N THR A 369 -14.36 8.70 15.13
CA THR A 369 -14.98 10.02 14.99
C THR A 369 -13.92 11.08 15.20
N ALA A 370 -14.31 12.35 15.16
CA ALA A 370 -13.44 13.48 15.45
C ALA A 370 -12.98 13.57 16.92
N SER A 371 -13.61 12.86 17.86
CA SER A 371 -13.29 12.95 19.31
C SER A 371 -12.99 11.61 19.99
N SER A 372 -13.32 10.48 19.36
CA SER A 372 -13.10 9.14 19.92
C SER A 372 -13.03 8.05 18.86
N CYS A 373 -12.43 6.92 19.21
CA CYS A 373 -12.43 5.70 18.40
C CYS A 373 -12.82 4.46 19.22
N ILE A 374 -13.22 3.39 18.55
CA ILE A 374 -13.42 2.07 19.13
C ILE A 374 -12.29 1.16 18.66
N ILE A 375 -11.52 0.62 19.61
CA ILE A 375 -10.41 -0.29 19.34
C ILE A 375 -10.73 -1.68 19.90
N LYS A 376 -10.32 -2.72 19.19
CA LYS A 376 -10.26 -4.11 19.66
C LYS A 376 -8.82 -4.61 19.62
N ILE A 377 -8.48 -5.50 20.55
CA ILE A 377 -7.22 -6.24 20.53
C ILE A 377 -7.54 -7.71 20.29
N LYS A 378 -6.86 -8.30 19.32
CA LYS A 378 -7.08 -9.66 18.88
C LYS A 378 -5.78 -10.43 18.87
N ASN A 379 -5.89 -11.75 19.01
CA ASN A 379 -4.74 -12.64 18.87
C ASN A 379 -4.52 -13.08 17.40
N ALA A 380 -3.45 -13.85 17.14
CA ALA A 380 -3.14 -14.43 15.83
C ALA A 380 -4.30 -15.26 15.22
N SER A 381 -5.20 -15.84 16.03
CA SER A 381 -6.41 -16.52 15.55
C SER A 381 -7.60 -15.57 15.31
N ASN A 382 -7.36 -14.26 15.25
CA ASN A 382 -8.34 -13.19 15.07
C ASN A 382 -9.46 -13.17 16.13
N THR A 383 -9.22 -13.75 17.31
CA THR A 383 -10.15 -13.77 18.43
C THR A 383 -9.92 -12.54 19.31
N ASP A 384 -10.99 -11.85 19.70
CA ASP A 384 -10.96 -10.67 20.59
C ASP A 384 -10.60 -11.12 22.01
N VAL A 385 -9.46 -10.64 22.51
CA VAL A 385 -8.89 -11.04 23.81
C VAL A 385 -8.71 -9.87 24.77
N GLY A 386 -8.93 -8.63 24.30
CA GLY A 386 -8.59 -7.43 25.06
C GLY A 386 -7.09 -7.32 25.35
N GLY A 387 -6.69 -6.37 26.20
CA GLY A 387 -5.29 -6.12 26.56
C GLY A 387 -4.98 -4.64 26.71
N GLN A 388 -3.76 -4.24 26.33
CA GLN A 388 -3.33 -2.84 26.27
C GLN A 388 -2.89 -2.48 24.85
N ALA A 389 -3.13 -1.24 24.44
CA ALA A 389 -2.64 -0.72 23.17
C ALA A 389 -2.08 0.69 23.35
N ASP A 390 -0.97 0.96 22.68
CA ASP A 390 -0.48 2.32 22.45
C ASP A 390 -1.20 2.88 21.22
N VAL A 391 -1.87 4.01 21.40
CA VAL A 391 -2.71 4.63 20.39
C VAL A 391 -2.10 5.98 20.02
N LEU A 392 -1.61 6.06 18.77
CA LEU A 392 -1.18 7.32 18.17
C LEU A 392 -2.34 7.91 17.36
N ILE A 393 -2.75 9.12 17.70
CA ILE A 393 -3.81 9.87 17.02
C ILE A 393 -3.17 11.10 16.40
N ARG A 394 -3.30 11.26 15.08
CA ARG A 394 -2.77 12.41 14.32
C ARG A 394 -3.88 13.05 13.51
N GLY A 395 -4.06 14.36 13.66
CA GLY A 395 -5.07 15.16 12.97
C GLY A 395 -4.86 16.65 13.22
N TYR A 396 -5.86 17.49 12.96
CA TYR A 396 -5.83 18.94 13.20
C TYR A 396 -7.20 19.47 13.63
#